data_AF-A0A916B587-F1
#
_entry.id   AF-A0A916B587-F1
#
_cell.length_a   1.000
_cell.length_b   1.000
_cell.length_c   1.000
_cell.angle_alpha   90.00
_cell.angle_beta   90.00
_cell.angle_gamma   90.00
#
_symmetry.space_group_name_H-M   'P 1'
#
loop_
_entity.id
_entity.type
_entity.pdbx_description
1 polymer ?
#
loop_
_entity_poly.entity_id
_entity_poly.type
_entity_poly.pdbx_seq_one_letter_code
_entity_poly.pdbx_strand_id
1 'polypeptide(L)'
;FFEVTVGDQSIAGKLKTVPVPRKLPVVLSRAEVSRLLEATHSLKYKAAFAVAYGAGLRISEVVALKIRDIDGERKTLHVEQGKGRKDRYAMLSPVLLDVLRRWWREGHAKGLLLDGGWLFPGQNPVNPLSARQLSRAIRAAAAAAEIDKRVSMHLLRHSFATHLLEQKVDIRLIQVLLGHSKLESTSLYTQVATDVLQEVTGPLEILSIPT
;
A
#
# COMPACT_ATOMS: atom_id res chain seq x y z
N PHE A 1 -11.11 -21.46 21.35
CA PHE A 1 -11.18 -22.42 22.47
C PHE A 1 -10.65 -21.77 23.74
N PHE A 2 -11.48 -20.92 24.33
CA PHE A 2 -11.63 -20.75 25.77
C PHE A 2 -13.07 -20.26 25.92
N GLU A 3 -13.99 -21.18 25.67
CA GLU A 3 -15.35 -21.08 26.17
C GLU A 3 -15.32 -21.56 27.62
N VAL A 4 -16.20 -20.96 28.42
CA VAL A 4 -16.46 -21.24 29.84
C VAL A 4 -15.54 -20.51 30.81
N THR A 5 -15.89 -19.28 31.17
CA THR A 5 -16.20 -18.98 32.59
C THR A 5 -17.11 -17.74 32.72
N VAL A 6 -18.18 -17.94 33.49
CA VAL A 6 -19.10 -16.98 34.15
C VAL A 6 -20.02 -16.14 33.25
N GLY A 7 -21.23 -16.68 33.07
CA GLY A 7 -22.42 -15.95 32.65
C GLY A 7 -22.92 -15.00 33.73
N ASP A 8 -22.22 -13.88 33.92
CA ASP A 8 -22.74 -12.73 34.64
C ASP A 8 -22.97 -11.58 33.65
N GLN A 9 -24.20 -11.51 33.13
CA GLN A 9 -24.63 -10.43 32.22
C GLN A 9 -24.67 -9.05 32.91
N SER A 10 -24.45 -8.97 34.23
CA SER A 10 -24.47 -7.70 34.96
C SER A 10 -23.21 -6.85 34.78
N ILE A 11 -22.10 -7.43 34.29
CA ILE A 11 -20.82 -6.71 34.11
C ILE A 11 -20.77 -5.94 32.77
N ALA A 12 -21.47 -6.41 31.74
CA ALA A 12 -21.46 -5.79 30.41
C ALA A 12 -22.03 -4.36 30.41
N GLY A 13 -22.93 -4.02 31.34
CA GLY A 13 -23.58 -2.71 31.44
C GLY A 13 -22.70 -1.58 32.01
N LYS A 14 -21.51 -1.89 32.55
CA LYS A 14 -20.64 -0.89 33.21
C LYS A 14 -19.34 -0.57 32.45
N LEU A 15 -19.12 -1.17 31.28
CA LEU A 15 -17.98 -0.83 30.43
C LEU A 15 -18.28 0.42 29.60
N LYS A 16 -18.15 1.59 30.23
CA LYS A 16 -18.03 2.85 29.49
C LYS A 16 -16.66 2.87 28.82
N THR A 17 -16.63 2.74 27.50
CA THR A 17 -15.41 3.01 26.73
C THR A 17 -15.06 4.49 26.91
N VAL A 18 -13.97 4.77 27.61
CA VAL A 18 -13.46 6.13 27.74
C VAL A 18 -12.91 6.53 26.36
N PRO A 19 -13.42 7.59 25.72
CA PRO A 19 -12.85 8.09 24.47
C PRO A 19 -11.44 8.61 24.77
N VAL A 20 -10.42 7.80 24.47
CA VAL A 20 -9.03 8.22 24.52
C VAL A 20 -8.82 9.25 23.40
N PRO A 21 -8.29 10.45 23.70
CA PRO A 21 -7.96 11.44 22.68
C PRO A 21 -7.08 10.80 21.62
N ARG A 22 -7.57 10.72 20.38
CA ARG A 22 -6.79 10.19 19.26
C ARG A 22 -5.67 11.18 18.97
N LYS A 23 -4.43 10.83 19.28
CA LYS A 23 -3.25 11.58 18.82
C LYS A 23 -3.35 11.69 17.30
N LEU A 24 -3.10 12.90 16.76
CA LEU A 24 -3.08 13.12 15.32
C LEU A 24 -2.15 12.09 14.67
N PRO A 25 -2.56 11.43 13.58
CA PRO A 25 -1.72 10.44 12.94
C PRO A 25 -0.42 11.08 12.48
N VAL A 26 0.70 10.61 13.01
CA VAL A 26 2.02 11.04 12.57
C VAL A 26 2.29 10.40 11.21
N VAL A 27 2.14 11.14 10.11
CA VAL A 27 2.50 10.67 8.76
C VAL A 27 3.97 10.96 8.44
N LEU A 28 4.49 10.28 7.41
CA LEU A 28 5.76 10.64 6.80
C LEU A 28 5.54 11.82 5.86
N SER A 29 6.36 12.84 5.98
CA SER A 29 6.49 13.90 4.98
C SER A 29 7.03 13.34 3.67
N ARG A 30 6.81 14.07 2.57
CA ARG A 30 7.34 13.72 1.24
C ARG A 30 8.87 13.52 1.26
N ALA A 31 9.59 14.39 1.97
CA ALA A 31 11.05 14.28 2.11
C ALA A 31 11.47 13.00 2.87
N GLU A 32 10.76 12.63 3.94
CA GLU A 32 11.00 11.37 4.65
C GLU A 32 10.70 10.15 3.76
N VAL A 33 9.66 10.20 2.93
CA VAL A 33 9.37 9.13 1.98
C VAL A 33 10.47 9.02 0.91
N SER A 34 10.95 10.14 0.37
CA SER A 34 12.08 10.13 -0.59
C SER A 34 13.31 9.48 0.03
N ARG A 35 13.73 9.95 1.21
CA ARG A 35 14.88 9.37 1.95
C ARG A 35 14.70 7.88 2.23
N LEU A 36 13.49 7.45 2.62
CA LEU A 36 13.19 6.03 2.84
C LEU A 36 13.39 5.19 1.57
N LEU A 37 12.89 5.68 0.42
CA LEU A 37 13.02 4.98 -0.86
C LEU A 37 14.48 4.98 -1.35
N GLU A 38 15.21 6.07 -1.16
CA GLU A 38 16.63 6.20 -1.51
C GLU A 38 17.51 5.25 -0.69
N ALA A 39 17.32 5.21 0.63
CA ALA A 39 18.05 4.33 1.55
C ALA A 39 17.76 2.83 1.33
N THR A 40 16.71 2.49 0.58
CA THR A 40 16.37 1.10 0.27
C THR A 40 17.21 0.57 -0.89
N HIS A 41 18.33 -0.10 -0.60
CA HIS A 41 19.24 -0.63 -1.64
C HIS A 41 18.64 -1.73 -2.52
N SER A 42 17.78 -2.59 -1.98
CA SER A 42 17.16 -3.66 -2.77
C SER A 42 16.05 -3.10 -3.66
N LEU A 43 16.18 -3.23 -4.98
CA LEU A 43 15.13 -2.80 -5.92
C LEU A 43 13.78 -3.49 -5.65
N LYS A 44 13.79 -4.76 -5.21
CA LYS A 44 12.58 -5.48 -4.78
C LYS A 44 11.83 -4.75 -3.68
N TYR A 45 12.52 -4.38 -2.61
CA TYR A 45 11.90 -3.70 -1.47
C TYR A 45 11.57 -2.25 -1.79
N LYS A 46 12.42 -1.56 -2.56
CA LYS A 46 12.15 -0.19 -3.03
C LYS A 46 10.84 -0.14 -3.83
N ALA A 47 10.69 -1.06 -4.79
CA ALA A 47 9.46 -1.21 -5.58
C ALA A 47 8.25 -1.56 -4.70
N ALA A 48 8.38 -2.48 -3.73
CA ALA A 48 7.28 -2.82 -2.83
C ALA A 48 6.83 -1.62 -1.95
N PHE A 49 7.76 -0.80 -1.46
CA PHE A 49 7.44 0.42 -0.71
C PHE A 49 6.84 1.49 -1.61
N ALA A 50 7.37 1.65 -2.82
CA ALA A 50 6.85 2.58 -3.83
C ALA A 50 5.41 2.21 -4.22
N VAL A 51 5.06 0.92 -4.34
CA VAL A 51 3.68 0.48 -4.57
C VAL A 51 2.78 0.83 -3.37
N ALA A 52 3.23 0.56 -2.15
CA ALA A 52 2.45 0.85 -0.95
C ALA A 52 2.15 2.35 -0.79
N TYR A 53 3.11 3.21 -1.14
CA TYR A 53 2.96 4.67 -1.09
C TYR A 53 2.31 5.25 -2.34
N GLY A 54 2.73 4.88 -3.54
CA GLY A 54 2.27 5.48 -4.80
C GLY A 54 0.87 5.02 -5.24
N ALA A 55 0.51 3.78 -4.90
CA ALA A 55 -0.80 3.20 -5.24
C ALA A 55 -1.67 2.94 -3.98
N GLY A 56 -1.14 3.25 -2.79
CA GLY A 56 -1.88 3.15 -1.54
C GLY A 56 -2.25 1.72 -1.14
N LEU A 57 -1.51 0.69 -1.53
CA LEU A 57 -1.87 -0.72 -1.24
C LEU A 57 -1.65 -1.12 0.22
N ARG A 58 -2.46 -2.04 0.74
CA ARG A 58 -2.21 -2.70 2.04
C ARG A 58 -1.03 -3.66 1.93
N ILE A 59 -0.36 -3.96 3.04
CA ILE A 59 0.76 -4.92 3.05
C ILE A 59 0.38 -6.28 2.44
N SER A 60 -0.82 -6.77 2.73
CA SER A 60 -1.35 -8.03 2.19
C SER A 60 -1.60 -7.96 0.68
N GLU A 61 -1.99 -6.79 0.17
CA GLU A 61 -2.21 -6.54 -1.25
C GLU A 61 -0.85 -6.48 -1.97
N VAL A 62 0.12 -5.74 -1.42
CA VAL A 62 1.48 -5.63 -1.98
C VAL A 62 2.12 -7.01 -2.15
N VAL A 63 2.10 -7.84 -1.11
CA VAL A 63 2.73 -9.17 -1.17
C VAL A 63 2.00 -10.16 -2.06
N ALA A 64 0.73 -9.92 -2.36
CA ALA A 64 -0.09 -10.78 -3.21
C ALA A 64 -0.10 -10.36 -4.69
N LEU A 65 0.54 -9.24 -5.05
CA LEU A 65 0.62 -8.79 -6.44
C LEU A 65 1.36 -9.81 -7.31
N LYS A 66 0.80 -10.08 -8.48
CA LYS A 66 1.39 -10.86 -9.56
C LYS A 66 1.88 -9.96 -10.68
N ILE A 67 2.76 -10.48 -11.53
CA ILE A 67 3.29 -9.73 -12.68
C ILE A 67 2.15 -9.30 -13.61
N ARG A 68 1.16 -10.18 -13.83
CA ARG A 68 -0.02 -9.94 -14.67
C ARG A 68 -0.94 -8.83 -14.18
N ASP A 69 -0.81 -8.42 -12.92
CA ASP A 69 -1.69 -7.42 -12.32
C ASP A 69 -1.27 -5.98 -12.70
N ILE A 70 -0.13 -5.81 -13.36
CA ILE A 70 0.36 -4.51 -13.83
C ILE A 70 -0.11 -4.28 -15.27
N ASP A 71 -0.98 -3.29 -15.46
CA ASP A 71 -1.36 -2.79 -16.78
C ASP A 71 -0.65 -1.46 -17.04
N GLY A 72 0.46 -1.53 -17.77
CA GLY A 72 1.28 -0.36 -18.12
C GLY A 72 0.65 0.54 -19.19
N GLU A 73 -0.28 0.03 -20.00
CA GLU A 73 -0.97 0.80 -21.03
C GLU A 73 -2.11 1.63 -20.40
N ARG A 74 -2.94 0.97 -19.59
CA ARG A 74 -4.04 1.63 -18.88
C ARG A 74 -3.58 2.40 -17.65
N LYS A 75 -2.31 2.25 -17.25
CA LYS A 75 -1.74 2.85 -16.03
C LYS A 75 -2.55 2.47 -14.78
N THR A 76 -2.86 1.18 -14.64
CA THR A 76 -3.56 0.66 -13.47
C THR A 76 -2.88 -0.59 -12.90
N LEU A 77 -3.09 -0.81 -11.60
CA LEU A 77 -2.72 -2.03 -10.88
C LEU A 77 -4.01 -2.76 -10.49
N HIS A 78 -4.18 -3.99 -10.94
CA HIS A 78 -5.28 -4.84 -10.51
C HIS A 78 -4.99 -5.40 -9.11
N VAL A 79 -5.84 -5.07 -8.14
CA VAL A 79 -5.71 -5.56 -6.76
C VAL A 79 -6.79 -6.61 -6.51
N GLU A 80 -6.40 -7.88 -6.63
CA GLU A 80 -7.23 -9.02 -6.23
C GLU A 80 -7.56 -8.90 -4.74
N GLN A 81 -8.85 -8.83 -4.39
CA GLN A 81 -9.29 -8.78 -3.01
C GLN A 81 -9.71 -10.19 -2.55
N GLY A 82 -9.22 -10.64 -1.39
CA GLY A 82 -9.51 -11.98 -0.86
C GLY A 82 -10.99 -12.24 -0.56
N LYS A 83 -11.30 -13.46 -0.09
CA LYS A 83 -12.67 -14.01 0.08
C LYS A 83 -13.71 -12.97 0.56
N GLY A 84 -14.64 -12.63 -0.33
CA GLY A 84 -15.82 -11.80 -0.05
C GLY A 84 -15.69 -10.31 -0.37
N ARG A 85 -14.56 -9.86 -0.95
CA ARG A 85 -14.37 -8.47 -1.38
C ARG A 85 -14.22 -8.40 -2.90
N LYS A 86 -14.78 -7.35 -3.50
CA LYS A 86 -14.65 -7.10 -4.93
C LYS A 86 -13.25 -6.60 -5.25
N ASP A 87 -12.69 -7.08 -6.35
CA ASP A 87 -11.44 -6.57 -6.91
C ASP A 87 -11.54 -5.08 -7.18
N ARG A 88 -10.38 -4.40 -7.20
CA ARG A 88 -10.29 -2.97 -7.46
C ARG A 88 -9.06 -2.64 -8.28
N TYR A 89 -9.15 -1.58 -9.07
CA TYR A 89 -7.99 -0.98 -9.72
C TYR A 89 -7.39 0.09 -8.81
N ALA A 90 -6.07 0.06 -8.67
CA ALA A 90 -5.29 1.11 -8.04
C ALA A 90 -4.52 1.90 -9.09
N MET A 91 -4.21 3.15 -8.78
CA MET A 91 -3.44 4.04 -9.64
C MET A 91 -2.02 3.50 -9.86
N LEU A 92 -1.51 3.66 -11.09
CA LEU A 92 -0.12 3.42 -11.42
C LEU A 92 0.47 4.67 -12.08
N SER A 93 1.15 5.52 -11.30
CA SER A 93 1.80 6.71 -11.85
C SER A 93 2.96 6.32 -12.78
N PRO A 94 3.33 7.17 -13.76
CA PRO A 94 4.51 6.94 -14.60
C PRO A 94 5.79 6.65 -13.80
N VAL A 95 6.04 7.43 -12.74
CA VAL A 95 7.19 7.18 -11.84
C VAL A 95 7.10 5.81 -11.18
N LEU A 96 5.92 5.38 -10.71
CA LEU A 96 5.76 4.05 -10.12
C LEU A 96 6.00 2.94 -11.15
N LEU A 97 5.50 3.11 -12.36
CA LEU A 97 5.71 2.16 -13.46
C LEU A 97 7.20 2.00 -13.79
N ASP A 98 7.96 3.09 -13.80
CA ASP A 98 9.40 3.03 -14.06
C ASP A 98 10.18 2.32 -12.95
N VAL A 99 9.81 2.55 -11.68
CA VAL A 99 10.37 1.81 -10.54
C VAL A 99 10.06 0.32 -10.67
N LEU A 100 8.82 -0.04 -11.04
CA LEU A 100 8.42 -1.43 -11.26
C LEU A 100 9.16 -2.06 -12.44
N ARG A 101 9.35 -1.34 -13.55
CA ARG A 101 10.10 -1.83 -14.72
C ARG A 101 11.56 -2.11 -14.38
N ARG A 102 12.20 -1.27 -13.57
CA ARG A 102 13.58 -1.50 -13.09
C ARG A 102 13.67 -2.77 -12.26
N TRP A 103 12.75 -2.93 -11.30
CA TRP A 103 12.67 -4.16 -10.52
C TRP A 103 12.41 -5.38 -11.41
N TRP A 104 11.48 -5.29 -12.36
CA TRP A 104 11.14 -6.36 -13.28
C TRP A 104 12.36 -6.82 -14.08
N ARG A 105 13.13 -5.89 -14.66
CA ARG A 105 14.37 -6.20 -15.40
C ARG A 105 15.40 -6.91 -14.52
N GLU A 106 15.64 -6.39 -13.31
CA GLU A 106 16.60 -7.01 -12.38
C GLU A 106 16.14 -8.40 -11.92
N GLY A 107 14.86 -8.52 -11.56
CA GLY A 107 14.26 -9.78 -11.09
C GLY A 107 14.27 -10.86 -12.18
N HIS A 108 13.97 -10.50 -13.43
CA HIS A 108 14.07 -11.41 -14.57
C HIS A 108 15.51 -11.83 -14.86
N ALA A 109 16.46 -10.89 -14.89
CA ALA A 109 17.88 -11.20 -15.11
C ALA A 109 18.46 -12.14 -14.04
N LYS A 110 17.94 -12.07 -12.81
CA LYS A 110 18.33 -12.95 -11.70
C LYS A 110 17.54 -14.27 -11.64
N GLY A 111 16.61 -14.52 -12.58
CA GLY A 111 15.75 -15.71 -12.57
C GLY A 111 14.79 -15.80 -11.38
N LEU A 112 14.47 -14.67 -10.75
CA LEU A 112 13.61 -14.61 -9.55
C LEU A 112 12.12 -14.53 -9.91
N LEU A 113 11.81 -14.04 -11.11
CA LEU A 113 10.44 -13.81 -11.58
C LEU A 113 10.02 -14.96 -12.49
N LEU A 114 9.15 -15.81 -11.97
CA LEU A 114 8.51 -16.90 -12.73
C LEU A 114 7.43 -16.33 -13.64
N ASP A 115 7.18 -16.99 -14.76
CA ASP A 115 6.09 -16.61 -15.66
C ASP A 115 4.72 -16.74 -14.94
N GLY A 116 3.88 -15.71 -15.07
CA GLY A 116 2.63 -15.57 -14.31
C GLY A 116 2.80 -15.52 -12.78
N GLY A 117 4.03 -15.41 -12.28
CA GLY A 117 4.36 -15.50 -10.86
C GLY A 117 4.12 -14.22 -10.05
N TRP A 118 4.60 -14.24 -8.81
CA TRP A 118 4.52 -13.12 -7.89
C TRP A 118 5.43 -11.97 -8.33
N LEU A 119 4.92 -10.74 -8.26
CA LEU A 119 5.71 -9.54 -8.51
C LEU A 119 6.83 -9.39 -7.47
N PHE A 120 6.56 -9.78 -6.23
CA PHE A 120 7.52 -9.77 -5.13
C PHE A 120 7.71 -11.19 -4.58
N PRO A 121 8.62 -11.99 -5.15
CA PRO A 121 8.88 -13.35 -4.70
C PRO A 121 9.59 -13.38 -3.34
N GLY A 122 9.32 -14.46 -2.58
CA GLY A 122 10.00 -14.82 -1.34
C GLY A 122 11.42 -15.33 -1.60
N GLN A 123 11.97 -16.08 -0.64
CA GLN A 123 13.25 -16.78 -0.84
C GLN A 123 13.11 -17.92 -1.86
N ASN A 124 11.99 -18.65 -1.79
CA ASN A 124 11.57 -19.56 -2.84
C ASN A 124 10.66 -18.78 -3.81
N PRO A 125 11.01 -18.64 -5.10
CA PRO A 125 10.23 -17.89 -6.09
C PRO A 125 8.78 -18.33 -6.27
N VAL A 126 8.46 -19.59 -5.93
CA VAL A 126 7.08 -20.11 -5.97
C VAL A 126 6.18 -19.44 -4.93
N ASN A 127 6.77 -18.95 -3.84
CA ASN A 127 6.04 -18.32 -2.75
C ASN A 127 6.15 -16.79 -2.81
N PRO A 128 5.10 -16.05 -2.42
CA PRO A 128 5.19 -14.60 -2.31
C PRO A 128 6.12 -14.18 -1.17
N LEU A 129 6.61 -12.95 -1.23
CA LEU A 129 7.25 -12.29 -0.11
C LEU A 129 6.31 -12.29 1.10
N SER A 130 6.77 -12.68 2.28
CA SER A 130 5.89 -12.64 3.45
C SER A 130 5.68 -11.20 3.96
N ALA A 131 4.49 -10.91 4.47
CA ALA A 131 4.17 -9.64 5.13
C ALA A 131 5.14 -9.33 6.31
N ARG A 132 5.61 -10.38 7.01
CA ARG A 132 6.60 -10.25 8.08
C ARG A 132 7.95 -9.80 7.54
N GLN A 133 8.42 -10.37 6.43
CA GLN A 133 9.68 -9.95 5.79
C GLN A 133 9.58 -8.52 5.29
N LEU A 134 8.49 -8.15 4.62
CA LEU A 134 8.29 -6.77 4.15
C LEU A 134 8.23 -5.77 5.32
N SER A 135 7.58 -6.15 6.43
CA SER A 135 7.56 -5.34 7.66
C SER A 135 8.93 -5.18 8.32
N ARG A 136 9.81 -6.18 8.22
CA ARG A 136 11.19 -6.07 8.69
C ARG A 136 12.01 -5.17 7.78
N ALA A 137 11.87 -5.34 6.47
CA ALA A 137 12.58 -4.55 5.47
C ALA A 137 12.28 -3.06 5.62
N ILE A 138 11.02 -2.66 5.82
CA ILE A 138 10.68 -1.23 5.94
C ILE A 138 11.26 -0.61 7.23
N ARG A 139 11.35 -1.38 8.32
CA ARG A 139 11.98 -0.89 9.56
C ARG A 139 13.47 -0.71 9.39
N ALA A 140 14.13 -1.64 8.69
CA ALA A 140 15.55 -1.53 8.38
C ALA A 140 15.82 -0.33 7.46
N ALA A 141 15.00 -0.13 6.42
CA ALA A 141 15.09 1.03 5.54
C ALA A 141 14.87 2.34 6.28
N ALA A 142 13.91 2.40 7.21
CA ALA A 142 13.66 3.60 8.02
C ALA A 142 14.81 3.93 8.96
N ALA A 143 15.44 2.92 9.56
CA ALA A 143 16.64 3.10 10.37
C ALA A 143 17.81 3.61 9.52
N ALA A 144 18.04 3.02 8.34
CA ALA A 144 19.07 3.47 7.40
C ALA A 144 18.81 4.87 6.84
N ALA A 145 17.55 5.27 6.73
CA ALA A 145 17.15 6.60 6.31
C ALA A 145 17.19 7.64 7.43
N GLU A 146 17.55 7.27 8.67
CA GLU A 146 17.54 8.17 9.84
C GLU A 146 16.17 8.85 10.03
N ILE A 147 15.13 8.02 10.12
CA ILE A 147 13.76 8.48 10.41
C ILE A 147 13.42 8.10 11.85
N ASP A 148 13.26 9.10 12.72
CA ASP A 148 12.94 8.89 14.14
C ASP A 148 11.55 8.29 14.38
N LYS A 149 10.63 8.49 13.43
CA LYS A 149 9.26 7.97 13.50
C LYS A 149 9.25 6.45 13.36
N ARG A 150 8.36 5.79 14.08
CA ARG A 150 8.09 4.37 13.88
C ARG A 150 7.43 4.11 12.52
N VAL A 151 8.23 3.75 11.53
CA VAL A 151 7.73 3.47 10.17
C VAL A 151 7.11 2.08 10.04
N SER A 152 6.01 2.00 9.30
CA SER A 152 5.35 0.74 8.92
C SER A 152 4.66 0.87 7.56
N MET A 153 4.28 -0.27 6.96
CA MET A 153 3.53 -0.28 5.70
C MET A 153 2.19 0.45 5.80
N HIS A 154 1.53 0.38 6.98
CA HIS A 154 0.32 1.15 7.23
C HIS A 154 0.58 2.66 7.25
N LEU A 155 1.75 3.07 7.76
CA LEU A 155 2.14 4.48 7.78
C LEU A 155 2.40 5.02 6.37
N LEU A 156 3.03 4.25 5.48
CA LEU A 156 3.19 4.63 4.07
C LEU A 156 1.83 4.82 3.39
N ARG A 157 0.92 3.85 3.56
CA ARG A 157 -0.44 3.95 3.02
C ARG A 157 -1.21 5.13 3.60
N HIS A 158 -1.02 5.44 4.88
CA HIS A 158 -1.67 6.60 5.48
C HIS A 158 -1.09 7.91 4.94
N SER A 159 0.23 7.98 4.77
CA SER A 159 0.91 9.13 4.19
C SER A 159 0.45 9.37 2.74
N PHE A 160 0.20 8.31 1.96
CA PHE A 160 -0.45 8.43 0.64
C PHE A 160 -1.80 9.14 0.72
N ALA A 161 -2.69 8.68 1.60
CA ALA A 161 -4.02 9.26 1.76
C ALA A 161 -3.95 10.74 2.18
N THR A 162 -3.09 11.05 3.15
CA THR A 162 -2.91 12.42 3.65
C THR A 162 -2.32 13.33 2.57
N HIS A 163 -1.31 12.88 1.83
CA HIS A 163 -0.71 13.69 0.76
C HIS A 163 -1.64 13.91 -0.44
N LEU A 164 -2.58 12.99 -0.71
CA LEU A 164 -3.64 13.22 -1.70
C LEU A 164 -4.63 14.28 -1.19
N LEU A 165 -5.00 14.21 0.09
CA LEU A 165 -5.88 15.21 0.69
C LEU A 165 -5.24 16.61 0.70
N GLU A 166 -3.95 16.70 1.01
CA GLU A 166 -3.17 17.95 0.93
C GLU A 166 -3.09 18.52 -0.49
N GLN A 167 -3.14 17.65 -1.52
CA GLN A 167 -3.25 18.03 -2.93
C GLN A 167 -4.67 18.41 -3.34
N LYS A 168 -5.61 18.50 -2.39
CA LYS A 168 -7.03 18.82 -2.63
C LYS A 168 -7.76 17.78 -3.50
N VAL A 169 -7.28 16.54 -3.53
CA VAL A 169 -8.01 15.44 -4.16
C VAL A 169 -9.26 15.14 -3.34
N ASP A 170 -10.38 14.92 -4.03
CA ASP A 170 -11.66 14.63 -3.39
C ASP A 170 -11.55 13.41 -2.45
N ILE A 171 -11.99 13.58 -1.20
CA ILE A 171 -11.96 12.53 -0.18
C ILE A 171 -12.71 11.26 -0.60
N ARG A 172 -13.77 11.38 -1.40
CA ARG A 172 -14.53 10.25 -1.95
C ARG A 172 -13.69 9.46 -2.95
N LEU A 173 -12.93 10.17 -3.79
CA LEU A 173 -11.99 9.55 -4.71
C LEU A 173 -10.84 8.86 -3.97
N ILE A 174 -10.31 9.48 -2.90
CA ILE A 174 -9.32 8.85 -2.01
C ILE A 174 -9.89 7.57 -1.37
N GLN A 175 -11.17 7.56 -0.96
CA GLN A 175 -11.81 6.37 -0.39
C GLN A 175 -11.96 5.23 -1.39
N VAL A 176 -12.30 5.54 -2.65
CA VAL A 176 -12.34 4.56 -3.75
C VAL A 176 -10.93 4.01 -4.02
N LEU A 177 -9.94 4.90 -4.12
CA LEU A 177 -8.51 4.59 -4.26
C LEU A 177 -7.94 3.72 -3.14
N LEU A 178 -8.55 3.73 -1.96
CA LEU A 178 -8.18 2.90 -0.81
C LEU A 178 -9.07 1.66 -0.66
N GLY A 179 -10.16 1.53 -1.41
CA GLY A 179 -11.05 0.36 -1.35
C GLY A 179 -11.77 0.25 0.00
N HIS A 180 -12.28 1.37 0.52
CA HIS A 180 -13.08 1.39 1.73
C HIS A 180 -14.54 0.99 1.43
N SER A 181 -15.06 -0.01 2.14
CA SER A 181 -16.36 -0.64 1.87
C SER A 181 -17.58 0.04 2.52
N LYS A 182 -17.37 1.04 3.38
CA LYS A 182 -18.46 1.88 3.90
C LYS A 182 -18.50 3.17 3.10
N LEU A 183 -19.23 3.16 1.99
CA LEU A 183 -19.81 4.39 1.47
C LEU A 183 -21.31 4.13 1.38
N GLU A 184 -22.13 4.98 1.99
CA GLU A 184 -23.59 4.94 1.85
C GLU A 184 -24.06 5.31 0.42
N SER A 185 -23.19 5.22 -0.60
CA SER A 185 -23.51 5.49 -2.02
C SER A 185 -22.36 5.09 -3.00
N THR A 186 -21.73 3.91 -2.87
CA THR A 186 -20.60 3.48 -3.73
C THR A 186 -20.96 3.05 -5.16
N SER A 187 -22.24 2.80 -5.44
CA SER A 187 -22.63 2.05 -6.64
C SER A 187 -22.36 2.79 -7.96
N LEU A 188 -22.38 4.13 -7.96
CA LEU A 188 -22.22 4.91 -9.19
C LEU A 188 -20.77 5.02 -9.67
N TYR A 189 -19.78 4.91 -8.77
CA TYR A 189 -18.39 5.29 -9.07
C TYR A 189 -17.44 4.12 -9.37
N THR A 190 -17.90 2.88 -9.22
CA THR A 190 -17.06 1.71 -9.54
C THR A 190 -16.79 1.61 -11.04
N GLN A 191 -17.69 2.14 -11.89
CA GLN A 191 -17.53 2.14 -13.35
C GLN A 191 -16.80 3.39 -13.88
N VAL A 192 -16.76 4.49 -13.11
CA VAL A 192 -16.14 5.77 -13.50
C VAL A 192 -14.67 5.87 -13.01
N ALA A 193 -14.20 4.86 -12.28
CA ALA A 193 -12.90 4.91 -11.62
C ALA A 193 -11.72 5.01 -12.59
N THR A 194 -11.75 4.37 -13.76
CA THR A 194 -10.55 4.33 -14.63
C THR A 194 -10.18 5.70 -15.19
N ASP A 195 -11.15 6.49 -15.66
CA ASP A 195 -10.90 7.80 -16.27
C ASP A 195 -10.47 8.82 -15.20
N VAL A 196 -11.13 8.81 -14.03
CA VAL A 196 -10.80 9.70 -12.91
C VAL A 196 -9.45 9.33 -12.26
N LEU A 197 -9.04 8.06 -12.31
CA LEU A 197 -7.72 7.63 -11.85
C LEU A 197 -6.58 8.20 -12.70
N GLN A 198 -6.81 8.50 -13.98
CA GLN A 198 -5.79 9.09 -14.86
C GLN A 198 -5.59 10.59 -14.62
N GLU A 199 -6.61 11.30 -14.16
CA GLU A 199 -6.55 12.75 -13.88
C GLU A 199 -5.84 13.07 -12.56
N VAL A 200 -5.83 12.13 -11.61
CA VAL A 200 -5.16 12.36 -10.32
C VAL A 200 -3.66 12.07 -10.44
N THR A 201 -2.86 13.08 -10.13
CA THR A 201 -1.40 12.92 -9.98
C THR A 201 -1.09 12.25 -8.63
N GLY A 202 -0.49 11.06 -8.66
CA GLY A 202 -0.14 10.32 -7.44
C GLY A 202 0.96 11.03 -6.63
N PRO A 203 1.01 10.88 -5.28
CA PRO A 203 2.01 11.56 -4.45
C PRO A 203 3.46 11.20 -4.78
N LEU A 204 3.68 10.02 -5.36
CA LEU A 204 5.00 9.55 -5.81
C LEU A 204 5.56 10.38 -6.97
N GLU A 205 4.70 10.95 -7.82
CA GLU A 205 5.12 11.75 -8.99
C GLU A 205 5.81 13.06 -8.57
N ILE A 206 5.47 13.56 -7.38
CA ILE A 206 6.00 14.82 -6.84
C ILE A 206 7.36 14.60 -6.17
N LEU A 207 7.76 13.35 -5.92
CA LEU A 207 9.07 13.04 -5.37
C LEU A 207 10.11 13.12 -6.51
N SER A 208 11.08 14.02 -6.39
CA SER A 208 12.26 14.06 -7.27
C SER A 208 13.19 12.88 -6.96
N ILE A 209 12.74 11.66 -7.27
CA ILE A 209 13.58 10.47 -7.12
C ILE A 209 14.58 10.51 -8.29
N PRO A 210 15.90 10.55 -8.04
CA PRO A 210 16.87 10.45 -9.12
C PRO A 210 16.69 9.11 -9.84
N THR A 211 16.33 9.23 -11.11
CA THR A 211 16.21 8.15 -12.10
C THR A 211 17.60 7.56 -12.32
#